data_AF-A0A2A8SFW9-F1
#
_entry.id   AF-A0A2A8SFW9-F1
#
_cell.length_a   1.000
_cell.length_b   1.000
_cell.length_c   1.000
_cell.angle_alpha   90.00
_cell.angle_beta   90.00
_cell.angle_gamma   90.00
#
_symmetry.space_group_name_H-M   'P 1'
#
loop_
_entity.id
_entity.type
_entity.pdbx_description
1 polymer ?
#
loop_
_entity_poly.entity_id
_entity_poly.type
_entity_poly.pdbx_seq_one_letter_code
_entity_poly.pdbx_strand_id
1 'polypeptide(L)'
;MKKAYFSIRIYKNALNPKYVEAIGHALFLFNRAKHFAFQTQVLEKRSGTSRRSDSMQMTVKSRFSLNDYYANSAVQEANALFSSQTELKKLYIENKNEQIKAVKKKIKKTKSDLTVLNKMKTSFVKGEPKFNKTSKEQQMGRYFVVQFKKRTDIYYHAYQFEHEYLNVRIQKLRSRLGSLEFRLDRLQKLLHSLKNKVSSVVFG
;
A
#
# COMPACT_ATOMS: atom_id res chain seq x y z
N MET A 1 3.86 40.82 8.70
CA MET A 1 5.16 40.11 8.64
C MET A 1 5.16 39.05 9.74
N LYS A 2 5.17 37.74 9.41
CA LYS A 2 5.25 36.68 10.43
C LYS A 2 6.68 36.69 10.99
N LYS A 3 6.85 37.09 12.26
CA LYS A 3 8.16 37.03 12.94
C LYS A 3 8.43 35.56 13.29
N ALA A 4 9.42 34.95 12.65
CA ALA A 4 9.96 33.68 13.11
C ALA A 4 10.85 33.98 14.31
N TYR A 5 10.40 33.61 15.51
CA TYR A 5 11.25 33.66 16.70
C TYR A 5 12.25 32.50 16.62
N PHE A 6 13.55 32.82 16.67
CA PHE A 6 14.57 31.79 16.79
C PHE A 6 14.40 31.09 18.14
N SER A 7 14.26 29.76 18.13
CA SER A 7 14.27 28.99 19.38
C SER A 7 15.69 29.00 19.94
N ILE A 8 15.83 29.42 21.19
CA ILE A 8 17.12 29.30 21.90
C ILE A 8 17.31 27.81 22.18
N ARG A 9 18.29 27.20 21.51
CA ARG A 9 18.67 25.80 21.77
C ARG A 9 19.43 25.74 23.08
N ILE A 10 18.87 25.06 24.07
CA ILE A 10 19.53 24.82 25.36
C ILE A 10 20.17 23.44 25.31
N TYR A 11 21.49 23.39 25.52
CA TYR A 11 22.25 22.14 25.55
C TYR A 11 22.31 21.57 26.97
N LYS A 12 22.29 20.23 27.09
CA LYS A 12 22.31 19.54 28.40
C LYS A 12 23.55 19.86 29.23
N ASN A 13 24.71 20.03 28.58
CA ASN A 13 25.98 20.37 29.23
C ASN A 13 26.03 21.82 29.76
N ALA A 14 25.14 22.71 29.28
CA ALA A 14 25.05 24.09 29.73
C ALA A 14 24.07 24.27 30.91
N LEU A 15 23.35 23.23 31.31
CA LEU A 15 22.40 23.23 32.41
C LEU A 15 22.99 22.59 33.66
N ASN A 16 22.53 23.02 34.84
CA ASN A 16 22.86 22.33 36.08
C ASN A 16 22.39 20.86 35.99
N PRO A 17 23.24 19.87 36.35
CA PRO A 17 22.89 18.46 36.31
C PRO A 17 21.54 18.11 36.95
N LYS A 18 21.18 18.80 38.06
CA LYS A 18 19.88 18.61 38.73
C LYS A 18 18.69 18.92 37.82
N TYR A 19 18.77 19.99 37.02
CA TYR A 19 17.72 20.33 36.07
C TYR A 19 17.67 19.36 34.90
N VAL A 20 18.83 18.88 34.43
CA VAL A 20 18.89 17.88 33.35
C VAL A 20 18.20 16.58 33.78
N GLU A 21 18.46 16.14 35.01
CA GLU A 21 17.82 14.96 35.58
C GLU A 21 16.31 15.15 35.76
N ALA A 22 15.88 16.26 36.35
CA ALA A 22 14.46 16.56 36.55
C ALA A 22 13.69 16.66 35.22
N ILE A 23 14.26 17.33 34.22
CA ILE A 23 13.68 17.41 32.87
C ILE A 23 13.63 16.02 32.22
N GLY A 24 14.69 15.23 32.36
CA GLY A 24 14.74 13.86 31.85
C GLY A 24 13.64 12.99 32.47
N HIS A 25 13.48 13.05 33.79
CA HIS A 25 12.43 12.33 34.51
C HIS A 25 11.03 12.79 34.09
N ALA A 26 10.79 14.10 33.99
CA ALA A 26 9.51 14.66 33.55
C ALA A 26 9.15 14.20 32.12
N LEU A 27 10.10 14.26 31.18
CA LEU A 27 9.91 13.78 29.81
C LEU A 27 9.63 12.28 29.76
N PHE A 28 10.34 11.49 30.56
CA PHE A 28 10.13 10.06 30.66
C PHE A 28 8.72 9.72 31.16
N LEU A 29 8.28 10.36 32.25
CA LEU A 29 6.96 10.16 32.83
C LEU A 29 5.85 10.60 31.86
N PHE A 30 6.04 11.74 31.20
CA PHE A 30 5.12 12.26 30.18
C PHE A 30 4.98 11.30 29.00
N ASN A 31 6.09 10.79 28.46
CA ASN A 31 6.05 9.83 27.35
C ASN A 31 5.36 8.53 27.78
N ARG A 32 5.61 8.02 28.98
CA ARG A 32 4.88 6.84 29.51
C ARG A 32 3.39 7.11 29.63
N ALA A 33 2.99 8.28 30.11
CA ALA A 33 1.58 8.69 30.20
C ALA A 33 0.91 8.75 28.83
N LYS A 34 1.58 9.35 27.84
CA LYS A 34 1.13 9.38 26.44
C LYS A 34 0.98 7.99 25.84
N HIS A 35 1.98 7.12 26.02
CA HIS A 35 1.96 5.76 25.49
C HIS A 35 0.80 4.96 26.10
N PHE A 36 0.61 5.10 27.41
CA PHE A 36 -0.49 4.46 28.12
C PHE A 36 -1.86 4.95 27.62
N ALA A 37 -2.05 6.25 27.45
CA ALA A 37 -3.30 6.82 26.94
C ALA A 37 -3.62 6.27 25.54
N PHE A 38 -2.65 6.31 24.63
CA PHE A 38 -2.80 5.78 23.28
C PHE A 38 -3.08 4.27 23.26
N GLN A 39 -2.33 3.48 24.02
CA GLN A 39 -2.50 2.03 24.06
C GLN A 39 -3.87 1.65 24.62
N THR A 40 -4.35 2.36 25.64
CA THR A 40 -5.68 2.17 26.20
C THR A 40 -6.75 2.41 25.15
N GLN A 41 -6.65 3.52 24.39
CA GLN A 41 -7.58 3.81 23.29
C GLN A 41 -7.58 2.72 22.21
N VAL A 42 -6.40 2.22 21.83
CA VAL A 42 -6.27 1.14 20.85
C VAL A 42 -6.94 -0.14 21.36
N LEU A 43 -6.78 -0.47 22.64
CA LEU A 43 -7.41 -1.65 23.25
C LEU A 43 -8.93 -1.51 23.31
N GLU A 44 -9.45 -0.35 23.74
CA GLU A 44 -10.89 -0.06 23.78
C GLU A 44 -11.51 -0.14 22.38
N LYS A 45 -10.83 0.40 21.36
CA LYS A 45 -11.27 0.29 19.97
C LYS A 45 -11.25 -1.13 19.43
N ARG A 46 -10.36 -2.00 19.94
CA ARG A 46 -10.29 -3.43 19.56
C ARG A 46 -11.36 -4.26 20.27
N SER A 47 -11.64 -3.98 21.54
CA SER A 47 -12.67 -4.71 22.30
C SER A 47 -14.09 -4.21 22.06
N GLY A 48 -14.26 -2.97 21.57
CA GLY A 48 -15.57 -2.34 21.40
C GLY A 48 -16.21 -1.90 22.72
N THR A 49 -15.50 -2.04 23.84
CA THR A 49 -15.95 -1.73 25.19
C THR A 49 -14.98 -0.78 25.87
N SER A 50 -15.52 0.15 26.66
CA SER A 50 -14.71 1.00 27.54
C SER A 50 -14.08 0.14 28.63
N ARG A 51 -12.77 0.31 28.87
CA ARG A 51 -12.04 -0.41 29.93
C ARG A 51 -11.83 0.45 31.17
N ARG A 52 -12.32 1.68 31.14
CA ARG A 52 -12.14 2.70 32.17
C ARG A 52 -13.49 3.11 32.74
N SER A 53 -13.54 3.30 34.06
CA SER A 53 -14.65 3.91 34.77
C SER A 53 -14.64 5.43 34.59
N ASP A 54 -13.45 6.04 34.67
CA ASP A 54 -13.26 7.49 34.65
C ASP A 54 -12.82 8.01 33.29
N SER A 55 -12.72 9.35 33.17
CA SER A 55 -12.14 10.02 32.01
C SER A 55 -10.66 9.61 31.81
N MET A 56 -10.19 9.57 30.56
CA MET A 56 -8.81 9.17 30.24
C MET A 56 -7.78 10.06 30.96
N GLN A 57 -8.07 11.35 31.05
CA GLN A 57 -7.27 12.29 31.83
C GLN A 57 -7.18 11.87 33.29
N MET A 58 -8.30 11.57 33.95
CA MET A 58 -8.31 11.17 35.36
C MET A 58 -7.57 9.85 35.58
N THR A 59 -7.73 8.88 34.67
CA THR A 59 -6.98 7.62 34.71
C THR A 59 -5.47 7.83 34.54
N VAL A 60 -5.04 8.72 33.64
CA VAL A 60 -3.63 9.06 33.43
C VAL A 60 -3.07 9.82 34.64
N LYS A 61 -3.83 10.78 35.16
CA LYS A 61 -3.48 11.59 36.33
C LYS A 61 -3.23 10.72 37.55
N SER A 62 -4.18 9.84 37.89
CA SER A 62 -4.07 8.97 39.06
C SER A 62 -2.95 7.95 38.91
N ARG A 63 -2.76 7.37 37.71
CA ARG A 63 -1.75 6.34 37.45
C ARG A 63 -0.31 6.85 37.51
N PHE A 64 -0.05 8.07 37.06
CA PHE A 64 1.29 8.64 36.96
C PHE A 64 1.55 9.78 37.94
N SER A 65 0.60 10.07 38.84
CA SER A 65 0.67 11.16 39.82
C SER A 65 1.03 12.51 39.17
N LEU A 66 0.49 12.76 37.98
CA LEU A 66 0.71 13.99 37.22
C LEU A 66 -0.23 15.09 37.69
N ASN A 67 0.15 16.36 37.45
CA ASN A 67 -0.81 17.46 37.56
C ASN A 67 -1.78 17.48 36.36
N ASP A 68 -2.82 18.29 36.45
CA ASP A 68 -3.85 18.36 35.39
C ASP A 68 -3.31 18.80 34.04
N TYR A 69 -2.35 19.73 34.03
CA TYR A 69 -1.73 20.23 32.80
C TYR A 69 -0.98 19.13 32.05
N TYR A 70 -0.10 18.39 32.73
CA TYR A 70 0.67 17.29 32.11
C TYR A 70 -0.22 16.12 31.71
N ALA A 71 -1.20 15.75 32.55
CA ALA A 71 -2.13 14.68 32.22
C ALA A 71 -2.97 15.01 30.98
N ASN A 72 -3.54 16.22 30.91
CA ASN A 72 -4.34 16.67 29.77
C ASN A 72 -3.47 16.78 28.50
N SER A 73 -2.26 17.35 28.60
CA SER A 73 -1.33 17.46 27.48
C SER A 73 -0.93 16.08 26.92
N ALA A 74 -0.64 15.11 27.78
CA ALA A 74 -0.30 13.74 27.36
C ALA A 74 -1.47 13.06 26.63
N VAL A 75 -2.70 13.26 27.11
CA VAL A 75 -3.91 12.74 26.46
C VAL A 75 -4.18 13.43 25.13
N GLN A 76 -3.96 14.74 25.02
CA GLN A 76 -4.10 15.46 23.76
C GLN A 76 -3.08 15.01 22.72
N GLU A 77 -1.82 14.82 23.10
CA GLU A 77 -0.81 14.26 22.18
C GLU A 77 -1.18 12.84 21.73
N ALA A 78 -1.69 12.00 22.63
CA ALA A 78 -2.16 10.65 22.28
C ALA A 78 -3.35 10.71 21.30
N ASN A 79 -4.30 11.62 21.52
CA ASN A 79 -5.43 11.84 20.61
C ASN A 79 -4.98 12.32 19.23
N ALA A 80 -4.03 13.27 19.18
CA ALA A 80 -3.45 13.77 17.95
C ALA A 80 -2.75 12.64 17.17
N LEU A 81 -1.97 11.81 17.88
CA LEU A 81 -1.35 10.62 17.30
C LEU A 81 -2.40 9.67 16.73
N PHE A 82 -3.48 9.39 17.47
CA PHE A 82 -4.56 8.52 17.02
C PHE A 82 -5.26 9.07 15.77
N SER A 83 -5.57 10.36 15.75
CA SER A 83 -6.14 11.04 14.59
C SER A 83 -5.21 10.94 13.37
N SER A 84 -3.91 11.23 13.54
CA SER A 84 -2.92 11.13 12.46
C SER A 84 -2.86 9.71 11.87
N GLN A 85 -2.93 8.68 12.72
CA GLN A 85 -2.93 7.28 12.27
C GLN A 85 -4.21 6.91 11.53
N THR A 86 -5.35 7.48 11.93
CA THR A 86 -6.63 7.24 11.24
C THR A 86 -6.61 7.84 9.84
N GLU A 87 -6.08 9.06 9.67
CA GLU A 87 -5.90 9.70 8.36
C GLU A 87 -4.92 8.93 7.49
N LEU A 88 -3.78 8.50 8.06
CA LEU A 88 -2.80 7.69 7.35
C LEU A 88 -3.40 6.37 6.86
N LYS A 89 -4.23 5.72 7.70
CA LYS A 89 -4.95 4.50 7.32
C LYS A 89 -5.93 4.74 6.16
N LYS A 90 -6.66 5.86 6.15
CA LYS A 90 -7.54 6.22 5.02
C LYS A 90 -6.75 6.35 3.72
N LEU A 91 -5.65 7.11 3.74
CA LEU A 91 -4.78 7.30 2.58
C LEU A 91 -4.23 5.95 2.07
N TYR A 92 -3.80 5.07 2.96
CA TYR A 92 -3.35 3.73 2.57
C TYR A 92 -4.46 2.89 1.94
N ILE A 93 -5.69 2.95 2.44
CA ILE A 93 -6.84 2.26 1.83
C ILE A 93 -7.10 2.77 0.41
N GLU A 94 -7.12 4.09 0.22
CA GLU A 94 -7.32 4.73 -1.08
C GLU A 94 -6.24 4.31 -2.08
N ASN A 95 -4.97 4.41 -1.70
CA ASN A 95 -3.86 4.00 -2.55
C ASN A 95 -3.95 2.50 -2.91
N LYS A 96 -4.32 1.62 -1.97
CA LYS A 96 -4.53 0.20 -2.27
C LYS A 96 -5.70 -0.04 -3.23
N ASN A 97 -6.80 0.72 -3.11
CA ASN A 97 -7.92 0.65 -4.04
C ASN A 97 -7.49 1.06 -5.47
N GLU A 98 -6.71 2.12 -5.61
CA GLU A 98 -6.18 2.56 -6.90
C GLU A 98 -5.26 1.50 -7.52
N GLN A 99 -4.38 0.90 -6.72
CA GLN A 99 -3.53 -0.20 -7.17
C GLN A 99 -4.36 -1.40 -7.65
N ILE A 100 -5.41 -1.77 -6.93
CA ILE A 100 -6.33 -2.83 -7.35
C ILE A 100 -7.02 -2.48 -8.67
N LYS A 101 -7.52 -1.24 -8.82
CA LYS A 101 -8.15 -0.77 -10.06
C LYS A 101 -7.17 -0.86 -11.25
N ALA A 102 -5.92 -0.43 -11.06
CA ALA A 102 -4.88 -0.51 -12.07
C ALA A 102 -4.55 -1.97 -12.45
N VAL A 103 -4.45 -2.87 -11.47
CA VAL A 103 -4.20 -4.29 -11.72
C VAL A 103 -5.38 -4.94 -12.45
N LYS A 104 -6.63 -4.68 -12.04
CA LYS A 104 -7.85 -5.14 -12.74
C LYS A 104 -7.86 -4.71 -14.21
N LYS A 105 -7.50 -3.45 -14.50
CA LYS A 105 -7.38 -2.95 -15.88
C LYS A 105 -6.31 -3.72 -16.67
N LYS A 106 -5.16 -4.01 -16.06
CA LYS A 106 -4.09 -4.83 -16.69
C LYS A 106 -4.53 -6.27 -16.95
N ILE A 107 -5.28 -6.88 -16.03
CA ILE A 107 -5.86 -8.23 -16.21
C ILE A 107 -6.83 -8.22 -17.38
N LYS A 108 -7.78 -7.27 -17.43
CA LYS A 108 -8.75 -7.15 -18.53
C LYS A 108 -8.05 -7.07 -19.89
N LYS A 109 -7.03 -6.20 -20.00
CA LYS A 109 -6.22 -6.07 -21.23
C LYS A 109 -5.47 -7.36 -21.58
N THR A 110 -4.87 -8.02 -20.59
CA THR A 110 -4.14 -9.27 -20.83
C THR A 110 -5.09 -10.39 -21.28
N LYS A 111 -6.30 -10.46 -20.71
CA LYS A 111 -7.36 -11.39 -21.12
C LYS A 111 -7.82 -11.13 -22.56
N SER A 112 -8.06 -9.87 -22.94
CA SER A 112 -8.42 -9.53 -24.32
C SER A 112 -7.32 -9.86 -25.33
N ASP A 113 -6.06 -9.58 -24.98
CA ASP A 113 -4.92 -9.90 -25.86
C ASP A 113 -4.80 -11.43 -26.04
N LEU A 114 -5.03 -12.19 -24.96
CA LEU A 114 -5.00 -13.65 -24.99
C LEU A 114 -6.15 -14.26 -25.79
N THR A 115 -7.36 -13.70 -25.74
CA THR A 115 -8.47 -14.19 -26.56
C THR A 115 -8.23 -13.95 -28.05
N VAL A 116 -7.65 -12.81 -28.42
CA VAL A 116 -7.27 -12.52 -29.82
C VAL A 116 -6.24 -13.53 -30.32
N LEU A 117 -5.18 -13.77 -29.55
CA LEU A 117 -4.13 -14.74 -29.96
C LEU A 117 -4.64 -16.18 -29.98
N ASN A 118 -5.52 -16.58 -29.07
CA ASN A 118 -6.14 -17.90 -29.13
C ASN A 118 -7.03 -18.07 -30.37
N LYS A 119 -7.81 -17.04 -30.74
CA LYS A 119 -8.60 -17.06 -31.98
C LYS A 119 -7.70 -17.20 -33.20
N MET A 120 -6.59 -16.45 -33.22
CA MET A 120 -5.56 -16.59 -34.26
C MET A 120 -5.01 -18.02 -34.28
N LYS A 121 -4.61 -18.59 -33.13
CA LYS A 121 -4.17 -19.99 -33.04
C LYS A 121 -5.17 -20.96 -33.67
N THR A 122 -6.45 -20.84 -33.29
CA THR A 122 -7.50 -21.73 -33.80
C THR A 122 -7.69 -21.62 -35.31
N SER A 123 -7.42 -20.44 -35.89
CA SER A 123 -7.49 -20.24 -37.34
C SER A 123 -6.36 -20.95 -38.07
N PHE A 124 -5.15 -20.97 -37.50
CA PHE A 124 -4.02 -21.75 -38.01
C PHE A 124 -4.27 -23.25 -37.99
N VAL A 125 -4.82 -23.77 -36.87
CA VAL A 125 -5.18 -25.20 -36.75
C VAL A 125 -6.24 -25.62 -37.78
N LYS A 126 -7.15 -24.71 -38.15
CA LYS A 126 -8.18 -24.95 -39.17
C LYS A 126 -7.68 -24.85 -40.61
N GLY A 127 -6.42 -24.45 -40.84
CA GLY A 127 -5.85 -24.26 -42.18
C GLY A 127 -6.23 -22.93 -42.86
N GLU A 128 -7.02 -22.07 -42.21
CA GLU A 128 -7.38 -20.74 -42.70
C GLU A 128 -6.86 -19.66 -41.72
N PRO A 129 -5.61 -19.18 -41.85
CA PRO A 129 -5.07 -18.14 -40.98
C PRO A 129 -5.88 -16.85 -41.09
N LYS A 130 -6.45 -16.39 -39.96
CA LYS A 130 -7.23 -15.14 -39.88
C LYS A 130 -6.56 -14.15 -38.95
N PHE A 131 -6.31 -12.95 -39.48
CA PHE A 131 -5.68 -11.84 -38.77
C PHE A 131 -6.66 -10.68 -38.61
N ASN A 132 -6.56 -9.97 -37.49
CA ASN A 132 -7.28 -8.72 -37.33
C ASN A 132 -6.51 -7.60 -38.06
N LYS A 133 -7.21 -6.73 -38.80
CA LYS A 133 -6.61 -5.65 -39.60
C LYS A 133 -5.73 -4.70 -38.77
N THR A 134 -6.06 -4.51 -37.50
CA THR A 134 -5.31 -3.65 -36.56
C THR A 134 -4.29 -4.42 -35.70
N SER A 135 -4.13 -5.73 -35.93
CA SER A 135 -3.13 -6.53 -35.22
C SER A 135 -1.73 -6.23 -35.73
N LYS A 136 -0.73 -6.50 -34.88
CA LYS A 136 0.69 -6.41 -35.25
C LYS A 136 1.13 -7.59 -36.09
N GLU A 137 0.46 -8.72 -35.90
CA GLU A 137 0.59 -9.95 -36.66
C GLU A 137 -0.21 -9.81 -37.95
N GLN A 138 0.48 -9.90 -39.09
CA GLN A 138 -0.14 -9.86 -40.41
C GLN A 138 0.48 -10.92 -41.32
N GLN A 139 -0.27 -11.33 -42.32
CA GLN A 139 0.23 -12.13 -43.42
C GLN A 139 0.51 -11.21 -44.61
N MET A 140 1.75 -11.24 -45.11
CA MET A 140 2.18 -10.51 -46.30
C MET A 140 2.60 -11.53 -47.37
N GLY A 141 1.67 -11.81 -48.29
CA GLY A 141 1.86 -12.86 -49.29
C GLY A 141 2.02 -14.24 -48.65
N ARG A 142 3.19 -14.86 -48.84
CA ARG A 142 3.54 -16.16 -48.27
C ARG A 142 4.23 -16.08 -46.90
N TYR A 143 4.55 -14.88 -46.42
CA TYR A 143 5.27 -14.65 -45.18
C TYR A 143 4.34 -14.18 -44.07
N PHE A 144 4.71 -14.48 -42.83
CA PHE A 144 4.05 -13.94 -41.64
C PHE A 144 4.95 -12.89 -41.01
N VAL A 145 4.39 -11.75 -40.65
CA VAL A 145 5.14 -10.58 -40.20
C VAL A 145 4.56 -10.09 -38.88
N VAL A 146 5.45 -9.81 -37.92
CA VAL A 146 5.10 -9.16 -36.65
C VAL A 146 5.82 -7.83 -36.56
N GLN A 147 5.05 -6.75 -36.66
CA GLN A 147 5.59 -5.39 -36.59
C GLN A 147 5.65 -4.88 -35.15
N PHE A 148 6.87 -4.59 -34.68
CA PHE A 148 7.10 -3.86 -33.43
C PHE A 148 7.52 -2.42 -33.73
N LYS A 149 7.53 -1.57 -32.71
CA LYS A 149 7.92 -0.15 -32.86
C LYS A 149 9.34 0.07 -33.38
N LYS A 150 10.26 -0.87 -33.13
CA LYS A 150 11.70 -0.73 -33.41
C LYS A 150 12.29 -1.85 -34.27
N ARG A 151 11.50 -2.89 -34.55
CA ARG A 151 11.95 -4.08 -35.30
C ARG A 151 10.75 -4.78 -35.91
N THR A 152 11.01 -5.60 -36.91
CA THR A 152 10.00 -6.43 -37.56
C THR A 152 10.53 -7.86 -37.60
N ASP A 153 9.77 -8.78 -37.03
CA ASP A 153 10.12 -10.20 -37.03
C ASP A 153 9.36 -10.85 -38.20
N ILE A 154 10.06 -11.61 -39.06
CA ILE A 154 9.51 -12.24 -40.27
C ILE A 154 9.62 -13.77 -40.13
N TYR A 155 8.57 -14.48 -40.51
CA TYR A 155 8.48 -15.93 -40.45
C TYR A 155 8.10 -16.49 -41.81
N TYR A 156 8.83 -17.51 -42.26
CA TYR A 156 8.77 -17.98 -43.64
C TYR A 156 7.60 -18.93 -43.94
N HIS A 157 7.06 -19.58 -42.90
CA HIS A 157 6.04 -20.60 -43.03
C HIS A 157 5.16 -20.62 -41.77
N ALA A 158 3.94 -21.15 -41.92
CA ALA A 158 2.90 -21.10 -40.87
C ALA A 158 3.33 -21.81 -39.60
N TYR A 159 4.00 -22.96 -39.75
CA TYR A 159 4.51 -23.76 -38.63
C TYR A 159 5.49 -22.95 -37.75
N GLN A 160 6.46 -22.29 -38.37
CA GLN A 160 7.45 -21.47 -37.67
C GLN A 160 6.78 -20.34 -36.90
N PHE A 161 5.85 -19.62 -37.53
CA PHE A 161 5.10 -18.54 -36.88
C PHE A 161 4.28 -19.05 -35.68
N GLU A 162 3.59 -20.17 -35.82
CA GLU A 162 2.79 -20.74 -34.74
C GLU A 162 3.65 -21.12 -33.54
N HIS A 163 4.74 -21.85 -33.76
CA HIS A 163 5.56 -22.38 -32.69
C HIS A 163 6.49 -21.35 -32.04
N GLU A 164 7.21 -20.56 -32.84
CA GLU A 164 8.22 -19.63 -32.33
C GLU A 164 7.59 -18.35 -31.76
N TYR A 165 6.53 -17.85 -32.39
CA TYR A 165 5.88 -16.61 -31.96
C TYR A 165 4.61 -16.87 -31.16
N LEU A 166 3.62 -17.52 -31.77
CA LEU A 166 2.26 -17.51 -31.26
C LEU A 166 2.13 -18.31 -29.95
N ASN A 167 2.70 -19.50 -29.90
CA ASN A 167 2.73 -20.36 -28.71
C ASN A 167 3.49 -19.71 -27.56
N VAL A 168 4.71 -19.23 -27.83
CA VAL A 168 5.55 -18.53 -26.84
C VAL A 168 4.82 -17.29 -26.30
N ARG A 169 4.15 -16.54 -27.17
CA ARG A 169 3.43 -15.33 -26.79
C ARG A 169 2.21 -15.66 -25.92
N ILE A 170 1.41 -16.67 -26.29
CA ILE A 170 0.27 -17.13 -25.48
C ILE A 170 0.74 -17.59 -24.10
N GLN A 171 1.81 -18.41 -24.04
CA GLN A 171 2.37 -18.86 -22.77
C GLN A 171 2.82 -17.69 -21.90
N LYS A 172 3.53 -16.71 -22.47
CA LYS A 172 3.95 -15.50 -21.76
C LYS A 172 2.77 -14.69 -21.22
N LEU A 173 1.68 -14.57 -21.98
CA LEU A 173 0.47 -13.89 -21.53
C LEU A 173 -0.25 -14.68 -20.42
N ARG A 174 -0.31 -16.01 -20.50
CA ARG A 174 -0.85 -16.88 -19.43
C ARG A 174 -0.06 -16.72 -18.13
N SER A 175 1.27 -16.82 -18.19
CA SER A 175 2.13 -16.62 -17.02
C SER A 175 1.93 -15.23 -16.42
N ARG A 176 1.90 -14.19 -17.26
CA ARG A 176 1.65 -12.81 -16.82
C ARG A 176 0.28 -12.65 -16.16
N LEU A 177 -0.75 -13.30 -16.69
CA LEU A 177 -2.09 -13.27 -16.12
C LEU A 177 -2.09 -13.91 -14.74
N GLY A 178 -1.47 -15.08 -14.57
CA GLY A 178 -1.30 -15.71 -13.26
C GLY A 178 -0.58 -14.82 -12.25
N SER A 179 0.52 -14.16 -12.65
CA SER A 179 1.22 -13.21 -11.77
C SER A 179 0.36 -12.00 -11.40
N LEU A 180 -0.47 -11.49 -12.32
CA LEU A 180 -1.38 -10.37 -12.05
C LEU A 180 -2.52 -10.77 -11.11
N GLU A 181 -3.06 -11.98 -11.26
CA GLU A 181 -4.11 -12.52 -10.38
C GLU A 181 -3.56 -12.74 -8.97
N PHE A 182 -2.36 -13.33 -8.83
CA PHE A 182 -1.69 -13.44 -7.52
C PHE A 182 -1.45 -12.07 -6.87
N ARG A 183 -0.99 -11.09 -7.65
CA ARG A 183 -0.81 -9.72 -7.17
C ARG A 183 -2.13 -9.10 -6.71
N LEU A 184 -3.23 -9.35 -7.42
CA LEU A 184 -4.56 -8.86 -7.06
C LEU A 184 -5.01 -9.46 -5.73
N ASP A 185 -4.91 -10.79 -5.57
CA ASP A 185 -5.26 -11.49 -4.34
C ASP A 185 -4.47 -10.95 -3.13
N ARG A 186 -3.15 -10.81 -3.29
CA ARG A 186 -2.29 -10.21 -2.25
C ARG A 186 -2.76 -8.80 -1.87
N LEU A 187 -3.09 -7.95 -2.84
CA LEU A 187 -3.57 -6.59 -2.57
C LEU A 187 -4.92 -6.58 -1.85
N GLN A 188 -5.84 -7.49 -2.20
CA GLN A 188 -7.13 -7.63 -1.53
C GLN A 188 -6.95 -8.08 -0.07
N LYS A 189 -6.07 -9.06 0.19
CA LYS A 189 -5.73 -9.50 1.55
C LYS A 189 -5.15 -8.36 2.40
N LEU A 190 -4.23 -7.58 1.83
CA LEU A 190 -3.67 -6.41 2.51
C LEU A 190 -4.74 -5.34 2.79
N LEU A 191 -5.64 -5.08 1.85
CA LEU A 191 -6.73 -4.13 2.05
C LEU A 191 -7.71 -4.60 3.14
N HIS A 192 -8.04 -5.89 3.15
CA HIS A 192 -8.89 -6.49 4.18
C HIS A 192 -8.24 -6.34 5.57
N SER A 193 -6.94 -6.64 5.67
CA SER A 193 -6.17 -6.44 6.90
C SER A 193 -6.16 -4.98 7.34
N LEU A 194 -5.93 -4.03 6.41
CA LEU A 194 -5.96 -2.61 6.70
C LEU A 194 -7.31 -2.14 7.23
N LYS A 195 -8.43 -2.60 6.64
CA LYS A 195 -9.77 -2.23 7.11
C LYS A 195 -10.05 -2.74 8.52
N ASN A 196 -9.79 -4.02 8.75
CA ASN A 196 -10.25 -4.71 9.97
C ASN A 196 -9.28 -4.55 11.15
N LYS A 197 -7.98 -4.38 10.90
CA LYS A 197 -6.99 -4.24 11.98
C LYS A 197 -6.93 -2.79 12.48
N VAL A 198 -6.97 -2.64 13.79
CA VAL A 198 -6.61 -1.38 14.48
C VAL A 198 -5.09 -1.37 14.67
N SER A 199 -4.40 -0.44 14.03
CA SER A 199 -2.95 -0.30 14.13
C SER A 199 -2.53 0.08 15.55
N SER A 200 -1.50 -0.60 16.05
CA SER A 200 -0.69 -0.11 17.15
C SER A 200 0.43 0.75 16.60
N VAL A 201 0.96 1.64 17.44
CA VAL A 201 2.12 2.48 17.11
C VAL A 201 3.29 2.00 17.94
N VAL A 202 4.49 2.01 17.34
CA VAL A 202 5.75 1.85 18.07
C VAL A 202 6.20 3.25 18.46
N PHE A 203 6.41 3.45 19.74
CA PHE A 203 7.00 4.67 20.26
C PHE A 203 8.53 4.52 20.26
N GLY A 204 9.23 5.54 19.77
CA GLY A 204 10.69 5.62 19.75
C GLY A 204 11.25 6.39 20.93
#